data_AF-A0A7S0DN68-F1
#
_entry.id   AF-A0A7S0DN68-F1
#
_cell.length_a   1.000
_cell.length_b   1.000
_cell.length_c   1.000
_cell.angle_alpha   90.00
_cell.angle_beta   90.00
_cell.angle_gamma   90.00
#
_symmetry.space_group_name_H-M   'P 1'
#
loop_
_entity.id
_entity.type
_entity.pdbx_description
1 polymer ?
#
loop_
_entity_poly.entity_id
_entity_poly.type
_entity_poly.pdbx_seq_one_letter_code
_entity_poly.pdbx_strand_id
1 'polypeptide(L)'
;AHLEKFIQPIPNVAGGGILIDGTVAPVCHDEPLCLITPDKEAYCVGAEGLWTRVHDQLSQISVSNNDLVGLDIQGTGYYFEMSKGLPTKAEQWKCINNDVQIKMIDTSGGNIWG
;
A
#
# COMPACT_ATOMS: atom_id res chain seq x y z
N ALA A 1 5.38 28.04 1.48
CA ALA A 1 4.34 27.38 0.67
C ALA A 1 4.42 25.89 0.98
N HIS A 2 3.46 25.40 1.76
CA HIS A 2 3.37 24.00 2.17
C HIS A 2 3.17 23.14 0.91
N LEU A 3 4.10 22.23 0.63
CA LEU A 3 3.95 21.21 -0.40
C LEU A 3 3.01 20.11 0.14
N GLU A 4 1.74 20.44 0.30
CA GLU A 4 0.67 19.43 0.32
C GLU A 4 0.40 19.03 -1.13
N LYS A 5 1.37 18.37 -1.76
CA LYS A 5 1.17 17.79 -3.09
C LYS A 5 0.59 16.40 -2.91
N PHE A 6 -0.73 16.39 -3.00
CA PHE A 6 -1.62 15.25 -2.98
C PHE A 6 -1.12 14.11 -3.88
N ILE A 7 -0.52 13.08 -3.28
CA ILE A 7 -0.50 11.75 -3.87
C ILE A 7 -1.91 11.21 -3.69
N GLN A 8 -2.72 11.28 -4.73
CA GLN A 8 -4.04 10.66 -4.75
C GLN A 8 -4.09 9.64 -5.89
N PRO A 9 -4.66 8.45 -5.65
CA PRO A 9 -4.95 7.52 -6.73
C PRO A 9 -5.95 8.21 -7.66
N ILE A 10 -5.63 8.33 -8.95
CA ILE A 10 -6.59 8.89 -9.92
C ILE A 10 -7.32 7.70 -10.56
N PRO A 11 -8.59 7.45 -10.20
CA PRO A 11 -9.34 6.29 -10.70
C PRO A 11 -9.68 6.33 -12.19
N ASN A 12 -9.32 7.41 -12.92
CA ASN A 12 -9.77 7.66 -14.29
C ASN A 12 -8.65 7.97 -15.31
N VAL A 13 -7.39 7.67 -14.99
CA VAL A 13 -6.34 7.60 -16.02
C VAL A 13 -6.27 6.16 -16.51
N ALA A 14 -6.53 5.94 -17.80
CA ALA A 14 -6.35 4.62 -18.41
C ALA A 14 -4.93 4.09 -18.08
N GLY A 15 -4.85 3.00 -17.31
CA GLY A 15 -3.60 2.38 -16.87
C GLY A 15 -3.12 2.71 -15.45
N GLY A 16 -3.94 3.31 -14.58
CA GLY A 16 -3.67 3.31 -13.13
C GLY A 16 -2.56 4.27 -12.67
N GLY A 17 -2.40 5.42 -13.33
CA GLY A 17 -1.34 6.38 -13.01
C GLY A 17 -1.39 6.99 -11.59
N ILE A 18 -0.25 7.50 -11.13
CA ILE A 18 -0.12 8.35 -9.93
C ILE A 18 0.07 9.81 -10.37
N LEU A 19 -0.59 10.73 -9.68
CA LEU A 19 -0.25 12.15 -9.78
C LEU A 19 0.94 12.48 -8.90
N ILE A 20 2.06 12.81 -9.52
CA ILE A 20 3.26 13.31 -8.85
C ILE A 20 3.47 14.73 -9.33
N ASP A 21 3.34 15.69 -8.42
CA ASP A 21 3.58 17.10 -8.73
C ASP A 21 2.77 17.68 -9.90
N GLY A 22 1.53 17.21 -10.06
CA GLY A 22 0.65 17.63 -11.16
C GLY A 22 0.94 16.91 -12.48
N THR A 23 1.90 15.99 -12.50
CA THR A 23 2.21 15.13 -13.65
C THR A 23 1.68 13.73 -13.39
N VAL A 24 0.94 13.19 -14.35
CA VAL A 24 0.49 11.80 -14.28
C VAL A 24 1.64 10.90 -14.72
N ALA A 25 2.17 10.11 -13.79
CA ALA A 25 3.12 9.05 -14.08
C ALA A 25 2.36 7.74 -14.33
N PRO A 26 2.47 7.10 -15.51
CA PRO A 26 1.87 5.80 -15.74
C PRO A 26 2.55 4.75 -14.83
N VAL A 27 1.75 3.83 -14.30
CA VAL A 27 2.27 2.71 -13.52
C VAL A 27 2.51 1.55 -14.50
N CYS A 28 3.78 1.24 -14.76
CA CYS A 28 4.19 0.07 -15.52
C CYS A 28 5.18 -0.70 -14.66
N HIS A 29 4.68 -1.60 -13.81
CA HIS A 29 5.50 -2.39 -12.91
C HIS A 29 5.02 -3.84 -12.88
N ASP A 30 5.99 -4.76 -12.80
CA ASP A 30 5.74 -6.19 -12.62
C ASP A 30 5.25 -6.51 -11.19
N GLU A 31 5.45 -5.58 -10.26
CA GLU A 31 4.94 -5.63 -8.88
C GLU A 31 3.88 -4.54 -8.66
N PRO A 32 2.87 -4.80 -7.79
CA PRO A 32 1.86 -3.82 -7.51
C PRO A 32 2.46 -2.61 -6.80
N LEU A 33 2.01 -1.42 -7.19
CA LEU A 33 2.40 -0.16 -6.57
C LEU A 33 1.38 0.23 -5.51
N CYS A 34 1.84 0.59 -4.32
CA CYS A 34 0.96 0.96 -3.21
C CYS A 34 1.24 2.38 -2.71
N LEU A 35 0.20 3.04 -2.21
CA LEU A 35 0.26 4.36 -1.58
C LEU A 35 -0.69 4.41 -0.40
N ILE A 36 -0.44 5.36 0.50
CA ILE A 36 -1.34 5.72 1.60
C ILE A 36 -1.80 7.16 1.37
N THR A 37 -3.11 7.38 1.38
CA THR A 37 -3.69 8.72 1.27
C THR A 37 -3.53 9.49 2.59
N PRO A 38 -3.70 10.83 2.58
CA PRO A 38 -3.73 11.61 3.82
C PRO A 38 -4.75 11.10 4.85
N ASP A 39 -5.88 10.56 4.37
CA ASP A 39 -6.95 9.97 5.16
C ASP A 39 -6.63 8.55 5.69
N LYS A 40 -5.39 8.10 5.50
CA LYS A 40 -4.86 6.79 5.96
C LYS A 40 -5.46 5.59 5.26
N GLU A 41 -6.04 5.79 4.09
CA GLU A 41 -6.52 4.70 3.25
C GLU A 41 -5.38 4.20 2.37
N ALA A 42 -5.13 2.90 2.40
CA ALA A 42 -4.11 2.27 1.57
C ALA A 42 -4.73 1.80 0.26
N TYR A 43 -4.08 2.14 -0.84
CA TYR A 43 -4.46 1.74 -2.18
C TYR A 43 -3.29 1.07 -2.87
N CYS A 44 -3.55 0.00 -3.62
CA CYS A 44 -2.58 -0.64 -4.48
C CYS A 44 -3.14 -0.78 -5.89
N VAL A 45 -2.26 -0.74 -6.89
CA VAL A 45 -2.59 -0.98 -8.29
C VAL A 45 -1.70 -2.10 -8.82
N GLY A 46 -2.32 -3.15 -9.33
CA GLY A 46 -1.64 -4.26 -10.01
C GLY A 46 -1.56 -4.06 -11.53
N ALA A 47 -1.23 -5.14 -12.24
CA ALA A 47 -1.10 -5.14 -13.70
C ALA A 47 -2.40 -4.76 -14.44
N GLU A 48 -3.56 -4.93 -13.80
CA GLU A 48 -4.87 -4.51 -14.30
C GLU A 48 -5.04 -2.98 -14.35
N GLY A 49 -4.14 -2.20 -13.73
CA GLY A 49 -4.17 -0.75 -13.78
C GLY A 49 -5.34 -0.11 -13.02
N LEU A 50 -6.02 -0.87 -12.15
CA LEU A 50 -7.10 -0.39 -11.30
C LEU A 50 -6.62 -0.23 -9.86
N TRP A 51 -6.77 0.98 -9.34
CA TRP A 51 -6.53 1.25 -7.92
C TRP A 51 -7.56 0.55 -7.07
N THR A 52 -7.10 -0.38 -6.25
CA THR A 52 -7.90 -1.13 -5.29
C THR A 52 -7.57 -0.64 -3.90
N ARG A 53 -8.59 -0.29 -3.11
CA ARG A 53 -8.43 -0.02 -1.69
C ARG A 53 -8.14 -1.33 -0.97
N VAL A 54 -7.04 -1.38 -0.22
CA VAL A 54 -6.52 -2.62 0.38
C VAL A 54 -6.61 -2.65 1.90
N HIS A 55 -6.58 -1.49 2.56
CA HIS A 55 -6.66 -1.39 4.02
C HIS A 55 -7.04 0.02 4.47
N ASP A 56 -7.52 0.13 5.70
CA ASP A 56 -7.87 1.39 6.36
C ASP A 56 -6.91 1.70 7.50
N GLN A 57 -6.61 2.96 7.77
CA GLN A 57 -5.81 3.40 8.92
C GLN A 57 -4.34 2.94 8.93
N LEU A 58 -3.73 2.69 7.76
CA LEU A 58 -2.29 2.45 7.70
C LEU A 58 -1.48 3.75 7.76
N SER A 59 -0.35 3.68 8.45
CA SER A 59 0.68 4.70 8.51
C SER A 59 1.86 4.39 7.58
N GLN A 60 2.14 3.11 7.32
CA GLN A 60 3.15 2.64 6.37
C GLN A 60 2.64 1.44 5.58
N ILE A 61 3.15 1.28 4.36
CA ILE A 61 2.90 0.14 3.49
C ILE A 61 4.19 -0.18 2.74
N SER A 62 4.52 -1.47 2.63
CA SER A 62 5.65 -1.94 1.82
C SER A 62 5.26 -3.18 1.05
N VAL A 63 5.84 -3.34 -0.13
CA VAL A 63 5.51 -4.36 -1.11
C VAL A 63 6.78 -4.95 -1.72
N SER A 64 6.87 -6.27 -1.79
CA SER A 64 7.97 -6.97 -2.46
C SER A 64 7.61 -8.44 -2.71
N ASN A 65 7.92 -9.00 -3.87
CA ASN A 65 7.87 -10.44 -4.17
C ASN A 65 6.55 -11.13 -3.76
N ASN A 66 5.40 -10.52 -4.09
CA ASN A 66 4.06 -10.97 -3.69
C ASN A 66 3.72 -10.81 -2.21
N ASP A 67 4.56 -10.19 -1.40
CA ASP A 67 4.25 -9.85 -0.02
C ASP A 67 3.84 -8.39 0.08
N LEU A 68 2.81 -8.15 0.88
CA LEU A 68 2.34 -6.83 1.25
C LEU A 68 2.32 -6.73 2.77
N VAL A 69 2.98 -5.70 3.31
CA VAL A 69 3.00 -5.45 4.74
C VAL A 69 2.52 -4.03 5.04
N GLY A 70 1.82 -3.88 6.15
CA GLY A 70 1.25 -2.61 6.59
C GLY A 70 1.48 -2.40 8.07
N LEU A 71 1.66 -1.15 8.47
CA LEU A 71 1.72 -0.74 9.87
C LEU A 71 0.60 0.26 10.12
N ASP A 72 -0.27 0.01 11.10
CA ASP A 72 -1.28 0.98 11.49
C ASP A 72 -0.69 2.14 12.32
N ILE A 73 -1.54 3.06 12.77
CA ILE A 73 -1.12 4.19 13.62
C ILE A 73 -0.87 3.79 15.08
N GLN A 74 -1.35 2.61 15.49
CA GLN A 74 -1.22 2.06 16.84
C GLN A 74 0.08 1.24 17.02
N GLY A 75 0.77 0.93 15.93
CA GLY A 75 1.98 0.12 15.93
C GLY A 75 1.75 -1.37 15.68
N THR A 76 0.56 -1.75 15.19
CA THR A 76 0.18 -3.12 14.81
C THR A 76 0.64 -3.38 13.37
N GLY A 77 1.45 -4.43 13.19
CA GLY A 77 1.89 -4.89 11.89
C GLY A 77 0.90 -5.88 11.27
N TYR A 78 0.70 -5.75 9.96
CA TYR A 78 -0.18 -6.59 9.15
C TYR A 78 0.61 -7.14 7.97
N TYR A 79 0.28 -8.37 7.57
CA TYR A 79 0.86 -9.09 6.45
C TYR A 79 -0.24 -9.65 5.55
N PHE A 80 -0.01 -9.61 4.24
CA PHE A 80 -0.85 -10.23 3.25
C PHE A 80 -0.02 -10.83 2.11
N GLU A 81 -0.36 -12.04 1.69
CA GLU A 81 0.26 -12.75 0.57
C GLU A 81 -0.57 -12.55 -0.70
N MET A 82 -0.02 -11.87 -1.70
CA MET A 82 -0.68 -11.46 -2.94
C MET A 82 -0.69 -12.55 -4.02
N SER A 83 -0.33 -13.80 -3.71
CA SER A 83 -0.31 -14.92 -4.67
C SER A 83 -1.67 -15.20 -5.33
N LYS A 84 -2.77 -14.63 -4.79
CA LYS A 84 -4.14 -14.73 -5.31
C LYS A 84 -4.75 -13.38 -5.70
N GLY A 85 -3.95 -12.32 -5.79
CA GLY A 85 -4.41 -10.94 -6.02
C GLY A 85 -4.38 -10.06 -4.77
N LEU A 86 -4.80 -8.80 -4.90
CA LEU A 86 -4.80 -7.81 -3.80
C LEU A 86 -5.88 -8.10 -2.75
N PRO A 87 -5.66 -7.74 -1.47
CA PRO A 87 -6.71 -7.83 -0.46
C PRO A 87 -7.76 -6.74 -0.74
N THR A 88 -9.04 -7.10 -0.65
CA THR A 88 -10.18 -6.18 -0.83
C THR A 88 -10.92 -5.94 0.47
N LYS A 89 -10.57 -6.66 1.54
CA LYS A 89 -11.18 -6.54 2.86
C LYS A 89 -10.15 -6.68 3.97
N ALA A 90 -10.36 -5.96 5.06
CA ALA A 90 -9.44 -5.92 6.20
C ALA A 90 -9.22 -7.31 6.84
N GLU A 91 -10.26 -8.16 6.92
CA GLU A 91 -10.15 -9.50 7.52
C GLU A 91 -9.22 -10.46 6.77
N GLN A 92 -8.80 -10.11 5.55
CA GLN A 92 -7.87 -10.92 4.77
C GLN A 92 -6.42 -10.76 5.24
N TRP A 93 -6.12 -9.66 5.93
CA TRP A 93 -4.80 -9.38 6.48
C TRP A 93 -4.55 -10.22 7.73
N LYS A 94 -3.34 -10.78 7.81
CA LYS A 94 -2.86 -11.48 8.99
C LYS A 94 -2.13 -10.50 9.88
N CYS A 95 -2.50 -10.46 11.15
CA CYS A 95 -1.76 -9.70 12.15
C CYS A 95 -0.40 -10.35 12.40
N ILE A 96 0.67 -9.54 12.41
CA ILE A 96 2.04 -9.97 12.72
C ILE A 96 2.29 -9.87 14.23
N ASN A 97 1.86 -8.78 14.85
CA ASN A 97 2.12 -8.46 16.25
C ASN A 97 0.98 -7.63 16.83
N ASN A 98 0.49 -8.01 18.02
CA ASN A 98 -0.45 -7.20 18.81
C ASN A 98 0.17 -6.71 20.14
N ASP A 99 1.30 -7.29 20.55
CA ASP A 99 1.83 -7.11 21.91
C ASP A 99 3.06 -6.19 21.98
N VAL A 100 3.60 -5.80 20.83
CA VAL A 100 4.76 -4.91 20.71
C VAL A 100 4.43 -3.84 19.70
N GLN A 101 4.57 -2.57 20.06
CA GLN A 101 4.42 -1.48 19.11
C GLN A 101 5.68 -1.37 18.25
N ILE A 102 5.56 -1.69 16.96
CA ILE A 102 6.62 -1.45 15.98
C ILE A 102 6.45 -0.05 15.37
N LYS A 103 7.57 0.58 15.00
CA LYS A 103 7.59 1.96 14.48
C LYS A 103 7.79 2.02 12.98
N MET A 104 8.32 0.95 12.40
CA MET A 104 8.51 0.80 10.98
C MET A 104 8.17 -0.61 10.57
N ILE A 105 7.78 -0.79 9.30
CA ILE A 105 7.65 -2.12 8.71
C ILE A 105 8.12 -2.08 7.26
N ASP A 106 8.80 -3.12 6.83
CA ASP A 106 9.27 -3.27 5.46
C ASP A 106 9.26 -4.75 5.04
N THR A 107 9.11 -5.02 3.75
CA THR A 107 9.23 -6.37 3.20
C THR A 107 10.20 -6.40 2.02
N SER A 108 11.09 -7.37 2.01
CA SER A 108 12.01 -7.58 0.90
C SER A 108 12.53 -9.01 0.86
N GLY A 109 12.61 -9.60 -0.34
CA GLY A 109 13.19 -10.93 -0.54
C GLY A 109 12.48 -12.04 0.25
N GLY A 110 11.15 -11.90 0.48
CA GLY A 110 10.36 -12.84 1.28
C GLY A 110 10.56 -12.72 2.79
N ASN A 111 11.17 -11.63 3.26
CA ASN A 111 11.39 -11.35 4.68
C ASN A 111 10.68 -10.06 5.09
N ILE A 112 10.18 -10.03 6.33
CA ILE A 112 9.55 -8.87 6.94
C ILE A 112 10.47 -8.31 8.03
N TRP A 113 10.63 -6.99 8.06
CA TRP A 113 11.46 -6.23 9.00
C TRP A 113 10.62 -5.19 9.73
N GLY A 114 10.95 -4.87 10.99
CA GLY A 114 10.25 -3.85 11.78
C GLY A 114 10.97 -3.42 13.05
#